data_AF-A0A7I9XUG6-F1
#
_entry.id   AF-A0A7I9XUG6-F1
#
_cell.length_a   1.000
_cell.length_b   1.000
_cell.length_c   1.000
_cell.angle_alpha   90.00
_cell.angle_beta   90.00
_cell.angle_gamma   90.00
#
_symmetry.space_group_name_H-M   'P 1'
#
loop_
_entity.id
_entity.type
_entity.pdbx_description
1 polymer ?
#
loop_
_entity_poly.entity_id
_entity_poly.type
_entity_poly.pdbx_seq_one_letter_code
_entity_poly.pdbx_strand_id
1 'polypeptide(L)' 'MRHRLNRGGQRRLSRGLTTVAIVRMRTHAPTRAYVARHRAEGRATREIMRSRNRYIT' A
#
# COMPACT_ATOMS: atom_id res chain seq x y z
N MET A 1 11.37 -0.17 28.43
CA MET A 1 11.64 0.96 27.51
C MET A 1 11.83 0.44 26.07
N ARG A 2 10.84 0.57 25.18
CA ARG A 2 11.00 0.18 23.76
C ARG A 2 11.72 1.28 22.98
N HIS A 3 13.00 1.09 22.68
CA HIS A 3 13.76 2.02 21.85
C HIS A 3 13.38 1.82 20.38
N ARG A 4 12.69 2.81 19.78
CA ARG A 4 12.53 2.85 18.32
C ARG A 4 13.85 3.28 17.72
N LEU A 5 14.59 2.34 17.12
CA LEU A 5 15.83 2.59 16.36
C LEU A 5 15.66 3.65 15.26
N ASN A 6 14.43 3.93 14.82
CA ASN A 6 14.10 5.01 13.90
C ASN A 6 12.84 5.75 14.37
N ARG A 7 13.00 6.83 15.17
CA ARG A 7 11.88 7.69 15.62
C ARG A 7 11.11 8.32 14.45
N GLY A 8 11.80 8.64 13.35
CA GLY A 8 11.22 9.35 12.19
C GLY A 8 10.67 8.46 11.06
N GLY A 9 10.98 7.16 11.06
CA GLY A 9 10.71 6.26 9.93
C GLY A 9 11.47 6.63 8.64
N GLN A 10 11.85 5.65 7.83
CA GLN A 10 12.60 5.89 6.60
C GLN A 10 11.64 6.37 5.49
N ARG A 11 11.32 7.67 5.48
CA ARG A 11 10.30 8.29 4.59
C ARG A 11 10.53 8.00 3.10
N ARG A 12 11.78 7.85 2.67
CA ARG A 12 12.13 7.51 1.28
C ARG A 12 11.61 6.12 0.88
N LEU A 13 11.78 5.13 1.75
CA LEU A 13 11.31 3.76 1.53
C LEU A 13 9.78 3.72 1.45
N SER A 14 9.09 4.40 2.37
CA SER A 14 7.62 4.48 2.35
C SER A 14 7.06 5.16 1.09
N ARG A 15 7.77 6.18 0.57
CA ARG A 15 7.44 6.80 -0.73
C ARG A 15 7.60 5.82 -1.87
N GLY A 16 8.72 5.07 -1.92
CA GLY A 16 8.95 4.05 -2.94
C GLY A 16 7.85 2.98 -2.98
N LEU A 17 7.46 2.44 -1.82
CA LEU A 17 6.37 1.47 -1.72
C LEU A 17 5.03 2.04 -2.22
N THR A 18 4.75 3.30 -1.91
CA THR A 18 3.54 3.99 -2.40
C THR A 18 3.56 4.12 -3.92
N THR A 19 4.69 4.50 -4.50
CA THR A 19 4.84 4.59 -5.96
C THR A 19 4.67 3.23 -6.64
N VAL A 20 5.31 2.18 -6.11
CA VAL A 20 5.16 0.80 -6.63
C VAL A 20 3.70 0.34 -6.56
N ALA A 21 2.99 0.64 -5.47
CA ALA A 21 1.58 0.32 -5.33
C ALA A 21 0.73 1.02 -6.41
N ILE A 22 0.95 2.31 -6.66
CA ILE A 22 0.25 3.06 -7.71
C ILE A 22 0.50 2.45 -9.09
N VAL A 23 1.76 2.15 -9.42
CA VAL A 23 2.13 1.54 -10.71
C VAL A 23 1.47 0.17 -10.87
N ARG A 24 1.49 -0.68 -9.83
CA ARG A 24 0.85 -2.00 -9.85
C ARG A 24 -0.67 -1.92 -9.97
N MET A 25 -1.33 -0.93 -9.36
CA MET A 25 -2.77 -0.75 -9.54
C MET A 25 -3.16 -0.39 -10.98
N ARG A 26 -2.25 0.22 -11.75
CA ARG A 26 -2.50 0.58 -13.16
C ARG A 26 -2.17 -0.57 -14.13
N THR A 27 -1.07 -1.28 -13.88
CA THR A 27 -0.47 -2.19 -14.88
C THR A 27 -0.65 -3.68 -14.54
N HIS A 28 -0.78 -4.05 -13.26
CA HIS A 28 -0.77 -5.44 -12.83
C HIS A 28 -2.19 -6.00 -12.74
N ALA A 29 -2.55 -6.91 -13.66
CA ALA A 29 -3.88 -7.51 -13.75
C ALA A 29 -4.44 -8.07 -12.43
N PRO A 30 -3.70 -8.88 -11.63
CA PRO A 30 -4.27 -9.41 -10.39
C PRO A 30 -4.36 -8.35 -9.29
N THR A 31 -3.56 -7.27 -9.33
CA THR A 31 -3.76 -6.11 -8.43
C THR A 31 -5.04 -5.38 -8.81
N ARG A 32 -5.35 -5.23 -10.10
CA ARG A 32 -6.61 -4.61 -10.56
C ARG A 32 -7.83 -5.42 -10.10
N ALA A 33 -7.79 -6.74 -10.22
CA ALA A 33 -8.85 -7.62 -9.70
C ALA A 33 -9.04 -7.47 -8.18
N TYR A 34 -7.93 -7.44 -7.43
CA TYR A 34 -7.96 -7.18 -5.99
C TYR A 34 -8.59 -5.82 -5.64
N VAL A 35 -8.20 -4.75 -6.35
CA VAL A 35 -8.75 -3.41 -6.16
C VAL A 35 -10.22 -3.37 -6.53
N ALA A 36 -10.63 -4.02 -7.62
CA ALA A 36 -12.02 -4.08 -8.05
C ALA A 36 -12.91 -4.76 -6.99
N ARG A 37 -12.46 -5.89 -6.41
CA ARG A 37 -13.17 -6.58 -5.32
C ARG A 37 -13.37 -5.66 -4.11
N HIS A 38 -12.31 -4.99 -3.65
CA HIS A 38 -12.43 -4.10 -2.50
C HIS A 38 -13.20 -2.81 -2.80
N ARG A 39 -13.22 -2.34 -4.05
CA ARG A 39 -14.10 -1.24 -4.46
C ARG A 39 -15.57 -1.66 -4.43
N ALA A 40 -15.88 -2.90 -4.83
CA ALA A 40 -17.24 -3.45 -4.71
C ALA A 40 -17.67 -3.59 -3.25
N GLU A 41 -16.74 -3.85 -2.33
CA GLU A 41 -16.97 -3.81 -0.87
C GLU A 41 -17.11 -2.37 -0.29
N GLY A 42 -17.07 -1.32 -1.13
CA GLY A 42 -17.21 0.07 -0.69
C GLY A 42 -15.95 0.70 -0.08
N ARG A 43 -14.79 0.03 -0.16
CA ARG A 43 -13.54 0.57 0.43
C ARG A 43 -12.95 1.68 -0.43
N ALA A 44 -12.43 2.70 0.25
CA ALA A 44 -11.74 3.79 -0.43
C ALA A 44 -10.40 3.31 -1.02
N THR A 45 -10.01 3.87 -2.17
CA THR A 45 -8.71 3.53 -2.83
C THR A 45 -7.52 3.67 -1.86
N ARG A 46 -7.56 4.64 -0.94
CA ARG A 46 -6.54 4.85 0.10
C ARG A 46 -6.44 3.68 1.09
N GLU A 47 -7.57 3.07 1.46
CA GLU A 47 -7.61 1.91 2.35
C GLU A 47 -7.10 0.65 1.65
N ILE A 48 -7.47 0.47 0.39
CA ILE A 48 -6.98 -0.63 -0.46
C ILE A 48 -5.46 -0.56 -0.59
N MET A 49 -4.91 0.64 -0.86
CA MET A 49 -3.46 0.87 -0.90
C MET A 49 -2.79 0.58 0.45
N ARG A 50 -3.38 1.01 1.57
CA ARG A 50 -2.83 0.74 2.91
C ARG A 50 -2.81 -0.74 3.24
N SER A 51 -3.91 -1.45 2.98
CA SER A 51 -4.00 -2.90 3.15
C SER A 51 -2.93 -3.60 2.31
N ARG A 52 -2.80 -3.24 1.02
CA ARG A 52 -1.78 -3.79 0.12
C ARG A 52 -0.36 -3.53 0.62
N ASN A 53 -0.04 -2.30 1.03
CA ASN A 53 1.29 -1.96 1.55
C ASN A 53 1.61 -2.68 2.86
N ARG A 54 0.60 -2.94 3.71
CA ARG A 54 0.75 -3.75 4.93
C ARG A 54 1.06 -5.21 4.63
N TYR A 55 0.59 -5.77 3.51
CA TYR A 55 0.96 -7.13 3.10
C TYR A 55 2.37 -7.22 2.50
N ILE A 56 2.95 -6.09 2.08
CA ILE A 56 4.27 -6.03 1.45
C ILE A 56 5.37 -5.70 2.48
N THR A 57 5.00 -5.10 3.62
CA THR A 57 5.91 -4.70 4.71
C THR A 57 5.78 -5.67 5.86
#